data_AF-A0A1Z8YLP5-F1
#
_entry.id   AF-A0A1Z8YLP5-F1
#
_cell.length_a   1.000
_cell.length_b   1.000
_cell.length_c   1.000
_cell.angle_alpha   90.00
_cell.angle_beta   90.00
_cell.angle_gamma   90.00
#
_symmetry.space_group_name_H-M   'P 1'
#
loop_
_entity.id
_entity.type
_entity.pdbx_description
1 polymer ?
#
loop_
_entity_poly.entity_id
_entity_poly.type
_entity_poly.pdbx_seq_one_letter_code
_entity_poly.pdbx_strand_id
1 'polypeptide(L)'
;MASSPKIIVFDDDPTGSQTVRGCPLLLEFSSPSLAAALADPSPLLFLLTNSRALDAEEVRIKLTLLCRRLRPLLDQLERPWLVVSRGDSTLRGHTPLEHDVIRAELGPFHASLLVPAFPQGGRTTKNGVH
;
A
#
# COMPACT_ATOMS: atom_id res chain seq x y z
N MET A 1 -25.68 -7.75 1.14
CA MET A 1 -24.79 -7.01 2.06
C MET A 1 -23.51 -6.72 1.31
N ALA A 2 -23.03 -5.47 1.26
CA ALA A 2 -21.77 -5.17 0.59
C ALA A 2 -20.63 -5.87 1.35
N SER A 3 -19.83 -6.68 0.67
CA SER A 3 -18.64 -7.29 1.25
C SER A 3 -17.65 -6.19 1.64
N SER A 4 -17.01 -6.32 2.80
CA SER A 4 -15.97 -5.37 3.23
C SER A 4 -14.84 -5.32 2.21
N PRO A 5 -14.32 -4.13 1.85
CA PRO A 5 -13.28 -4.02 0.84
C PRO A 5 -12.01 -4.79 1.24
N LYS A 6 -11.26 -5.33 0.27
CA LYS A 6 -9.86 -5.71 0.50
C LYS A 6 -9.01 -4.44 0.57
N ILE A 7 -8.32 -4.25 1.68
CA ILE A 7 -7.39 -3.16 1.94
C ILE A 7 -5.99 -3.69 1.65
N ILE A 8 -5.38 -3.18 0.59
CA ILE A 8 -4.05 -3.58 0.12
C ILE A 8 -3.07 -2.49 0.54
N VAL A 9 -2.21 -2.82 1.50
CA VAL A 9 -1.26 -1.90 2.10
C VAL A 9 0.11 -2.11 1.46
N PHE A 10 0.63 -1.08 0.79
CA PHE A 10 2.02 -1.01 0.36
C PHE A 10 2.80 -0.36 1.51
N ASP A 11 3.68 -1.13 2.16
CA ASP A 11 4.39 -0.70 3.37
C ASP A 11 5.88 -0.49 3.07
N ASP A 12 6.35 0.75 3.23
CA ASP A 12 7.70 1.17 2.87
C ASP A 12 8.80 0.63 3.80
N ASP A 13 8.42 0.11 4.98
CA ASP A 13 9.33 -0.31 6.06
C ASP A 13 8.71 -1.38 6.98
N PRO A 14 9.48 -2.41 7.41
CA PRO A 14 8.99 -3.49 8.25
C PRO A 14 8.37 -3.06 9.58
N THR A 15 8.74 -1.91 10.15
CA THR A 15 8.36 -1.57 11.53
C THR A 15 6.86 -1.46 11.78
N GLY A 16 6.08 -0.89 10.85
CA GLY A 16 4.65 -0.71 11.13
C GLY A 16 3.81 -1.99 10.94
N SER A 17 4.27 -2.91 10.08
CA SER A 17 3.65 -4.24 9.97
C SER A 17 3.72 -5.05 11.28
N GLN A 18 4.63 -4.70 12.21
CA GLN A 18 4.75 -5.35 13.52
C GLN A 18 3.57 -5.07 14.46
N THR A 19 2.74 -4.06 14.15
CA THR A 19 1.60 -3.65 14.99
C THR A 19 0.28 -4.31 14.61
N VAL A 20 0.25 -5.12 13.55
CA VAL A 20 -0.95 -5.79 13.04
C VAL A 20 -0.87 -7.32 13.21
N ARG A 21 -2.02 -7.98 13.30
CA ARG A 21 -2.13 -9.45 13.40
C ARG A 21 -3.35 -9.97 12.65
N GLY A 22 -3.29 -11.24 12.23
CA GLY A 22 -4.41 -11.93 11.59
C GLY A 22 -4.63 -11.54 10.13
N CYS A 23 -3.60 -11.03 9.45
CA CYS A 23 -3.62 -10.71 8.03
C CYS A 23 -2.34 -11.20 7.35
N PRO A 24 -2.38 -11.51 6.04
CA PRO A 24 -1.17 -11.83 5.28
C PRO A 24 -0.19 -10.64 5.22
N LEU A 25 1.09 -10.96 5.37
CA LEU A 25 2.23 -10.06 5.15
C LEU A 25 3.15 -10.72 4.11
N LEU A 26 3.25 -10.11 2.94
CA LEU A 26 4.06 -10.60 1.84
C LEU A 26 5.40 -9.86 1.79
N LEU A 27 6.48 -10.63 1.80
CA LEU A 27 7.85 -10.15 1.62
C LEU A 27 8.34 -10.30 0.18
N GLU A 28 7.58 -11.04 -0.64
CA GLU A 28 7.82 -11.28 -2.05
C GLU A 28 6.48 -11.25 -2.81
N PHE A 29 6.54 -11.03 -4.13
CA PHE A 29 5.38 -10.65 -4.93
C PHE A 29 5.21 -11.48 -6.20
N SER A 30 5.47 -12.77 -6.12
CA SER A 30 5.10 -13.71 -7.18
C SER A 30 3.58 -13.73 -7.37
N SER A 31 3.11 -13.95 -8.61
CA SER A 31 1.68 -13.99 -8.91
C SER A 31 0.91 -15.02 -8.07
N PRO A 32 1.43 -16.25 -7.81
CA PRO A 32 0.75 -17.21 -6.94
C PRO A 32 0.58 -16.70 -5.50
N SER A 33 1.61 -16.08 -4.93
CA SER A 33 1.54 -15.54 -3.56
C SER A 33 0.56 -14.37 -3.47
N LEU A 34 0.57 -13.46 -4.44
CA LEU A 34 -0.39 -12.36 -4.52
C LEU A 34 -1.83 -12.88 -4.62
N ALA A 35 -2.08 -13.89 -5.48
CA ALA A 35 -3.40 -14.48 -5.64
C ALA A 35 -3.89 -15.16 -4.34
N ALA A 36 -3.02 -15.94 -3.69
CA ALA A 36 -3.34 -16.58 -2.41
C ALA A 36 -3.67 -15.55 -1.32
N ALA A 37 -2.90 -14.47 -1.24
CA ALA A 37 -3.11 -13.41 -0.25
C ALA A 37 -4.37 -12.56 -0.52
N LEU A 38 -4.72 -12.36 -1.79
CA LEU A 38 -5.98 -11.72 -2.17
C LEU A 38 -7.20 -12.60 -1.84
N ALA A 39 -7.06 -13.93 -1.94
CA ALA A 39 -8.10 -14.90 -1.58
C ALA A 39 -8.28 -15.07 -0.06
N ASP A 40 -7.28 -14.69 0.76
CA ASP A 40 -7.35 -14.77 2.21
C ASP A 40 -8.61 -14.05 2.77
N PRO A 41 -9.32 -14.62 3.76
CA PRO A 41 -10.53 -14.02 4.30
C PRO A 41 -10.29 -12.66 5.00
N SER A 42 -9.06 -12.39 5.45
CA SER A 42 -8.69 -11.10 6.03
C SER A 42 -9.03 -9.95 5.08
N PRO A 43 -9.64 -8.85 5.58
CA PRO A 43 -9.82 -7.65 4.79
C PRO A 43 -8.49 -6.95 4.52
N LEU A 44 -7.45 -7.19 5.32
CA LEU A 44 -6.14 -6.57 5.20
C LEU A 44 -5.15 -7.50 4.49
N LEU A 45 -4.33 -6.92 3.61
CA LEU A 45 -3.18 -7.54 2.96
C LEU A 45 -2.01 -6.54 3.03
N PHE A 46 -0.90 -6.93 3.65
CA PHE A 46 0.32 -6.12 3.65
C PHE A 46 1.31 -6.63 2.59
N LEU A 47 1.80 -5.70 1.80
CA LEU A 47 2.87 -5.88 0.82
C LEU A 47 4.07 -5.09 1.34
N LEU A 48 5.04 -5.77 1.94
CA LEU A 48 6.22 -5.10 2.48
C LEU A 48 7.19 -4.77 1.34
N THR A 49 7.08 -3.56 0.79
CA THR A 49 7.95 -3.11 -0.30
C THR A 49 9.35 -2.85 0.21
N ASN A 50 9.51 -2.52 1.49
CA ASN A 50 10.81 -2.19 2.10
C ASN A 50 11.58 -1.18 1.24
N SER A 51 10.86 -0.18 0.73
CA SER A 51 11.33 0.77 -0.30
C SER A 51 12.01 2.00 0.28
N ARG A 52 11.88 2.27 1.59
CA ARG A 52 12.29 3.56 2.19
C ARG A 52 13.74 3.97 1.93
N ALA A 53 14.65 3.00 1.89
CA ALA A 53 16.09 3.23 1.74
C ALA A 53 16.60 3.00 0.31
N LEU A 54 15.71 2.69 -0.64
CA LEU A 54 16.07 2.50 -2.04
C LEU A 54 16.21 3.84 -2.74
N ASP A 55 16.84 3.86 -3.91
CA ASP A 55 16.81 5.05 -4.76
C ASP A 55 15.45 5.22 -5.43
N ALA A 56 15.09 6.47 -5.76
CA ALA A 56 13.79 6.80 -6.35
C ALA A 56 13.47 5.98 -7.61
N GLU A 57 14.46 5.71 -8.47
CA GLU A 57 14.24 4.92 -9.68
C GLU A 57 14.02 3.43 -9.37
N GLU A 58 14.71 2.88 -8.36
CA GLU A 58 14.48 1.51 -7.89
C GLU A 58 13.06 1.36 -7.33
N VAL A 59 12.59 2.34 -6.55
CA VAL A 59 11.22 2.40 -6.04
C VAL A 59 10.21 2.44 -7.19
N ARG A 60 10.44 3.28 -8.20
CA ARG A 60 9.58 3.37 -9.38
C ARG A 60 9.48 2.03 -10.10
N ILE A 61 10.61 1.38 -10.39
CA ILE A 61 10.65 0.09 -11.08
C ILE A 61 9.93 -0.97 -10.24
N LYS A 62 10.26 -1.06 -8.94
CA LYS A 62 9.69 -2.07 -8.03
C LYS A 62 8.17 -1.94 -7.91
N LEU A 63 7.67 -0.73 -7.67
CA LEU A 63 6.23 -0.48 -7.52
C LEU A 63 5.48 -0.66 -8.84
N THR A 64 6.05 -0.23 -9.96
CA THR A 64 5.47 -0.47 -11.29
C THR A 64 5.28 -1.97 -11.55
N LEU A 65 6.33 -2.76 -11.32
CA LEU A 65 6.27 -4.22 -11.51
C LEU A 65 5.28 -4.90 -10.56
N LEU A 66 5.22 -4.46 -9.31
CA LEU A 66 4.24 -4.97 -8.33
C LEU A 66 2.81 -4.65 -8.77
N CYS A 67 2.52 -3.40 -9.12
CA CYS A 67 1.20 -2.98 -9.57
C CYS A 67 0.75 -3.73 -10.83
N ARG A 68 1.65 -3.93 -11.80
CA ARG A 68 1.36 -4.70 -13.02
C ARG A 68 1.05 -6.17 -12.75
N ARG A 69 1.67 -6.77 -11.73
CA ARG A 69 1.32 -8.14 -11.30
C ARG A 69 -0.02 -8.20 -10.58
N LEU A 70 -0.34 -7.17 -9.78
CA LEU A 70 -1.60 -7.07 -9.06
C LEU A 70 -2.79 -6.81 -9.99
N ARG A 71 -2.65 -5.94 -10.99
CA ARG A 71 -3.74 -5.48 -11.86
C ARG A 71 -4.66 -6.61 -12.38
N PRO A 72 -4.16 -7.66 -13.05
CA PRO A 72 -5.03 -8.73 -13.55
C PRO A 72 -5.72 -9.52 -12.43
N LEU A 73 -5.12 -9.61 -11.24
CA LEU A 73 -5.73 -10.27 -10.08
C LEU A 73 -6.85 -9.41 -9.47
N LEU A 74 -6.67 -8.08 -9.46
CA LEU A 74 -7.68 -7.13 -8.99
C LEU A 74 -8.85 -7.01 -9.96
N ASP A 75 -8.61 -7.12 -11.27
CA ASP A 75 -9.66 -7.13 -12.28
C ASP A 75 -10.58 -8.37 -12.15
N GLN A 76 -10.06 -9.47 -11.59
CA GLN A 76 -10.81 -10.71 -11.31
C GLN A 76 -11.43 -10.76 -9.91
N LEU A 77 -11.15 -9.76 -9.07
CA LEU A 77 -11.52 -9.79 -7.67
C LEU A 77 -13.00 -9.39 -7.50
N GLU A 78 -13.86 -10.35 -7.17
CA GLU A 78 -15.30 -10.14 -6.91
C GLU A 78 -15.59 -9.52 -5.53
N ARG A 79 -14.74 -8.59 -5.09
CA ARG A 79 -14.92 -7.80 -3.87
C ARG A 79 -14.35 -6.40 -4.08
N PRO A 80 -14.98 -5.35 -3.53
CA PRO A 80 -14.39 -4.02 -3.55
C PRO A 80 -12.98 -4.04 -2.96
N TRP A 81 -12.12 -3.14 -3.40
CA TRP A 81 -10.78 -3.01 -2.86
C TRP A 81 -10.34 -1.54 -2.82
N LEU A 82 -9.36 -1.28 -1.96
CA LEU A 82 -8.71 0.01 -1.83
C LEU A 82 -7.23 -0.19 -1.56
N VAL A 83 -6.43 0.83 -1.90
CA VAL A 83 -4.99 0.82 -1.68
C VAL A 83 -4.63 1.83 -0.61
N VAL A 84 -3.73 1.43 0.28
CA VAL A 84 -3.07 2.31 1.24
C VAL A 84 -1.59 2.28 0.95
N SER A 85 -1.00 3.41 0.56
CA SER A 85 0.45 3.60 0.61
C SER A 85 0.78 4.06 2.03
N ARG A 86 1.39 3.18 2.82
CA ARG A 86 1.74 3.44 4.21
C ARG A 86 3.21 3.82 4.26
N GLY A 87 3.47 5.07 4.64
CA GLY A 87 4.81 5.60 4.83
C GLY A 87 5.07 6.06 6.25
N ASP A 88 6.22 6.69 6.46
CA ASP A 88 6.60 7.29 7.72
C ASP A 88 5.81 8.58 8.00
N SER A 89 5.36 8.76 9.25
CA SER A 89 4.62 9.97 9.65
C SER A 89 5.40 11.25 9.37
N THR A 90 6.74 11.26 9.50
CA THR A 90 7.56 12.45 9.22
C THR A 90 7.93 12.60 7.74
N LEU A 91 7.18 11.96 6.83
CA LEU A 91 7.32 12.05 5.37
C LEU A 91 8.67 11.59 4.81
N ARG A 92 9.41 10.77 5.57
CA ARG A 92 10.61 10.09 5.07
C ARG A 92 10.22 9.03 4.04
N GLY A 93 11.15 8.71 3.13
CA GLY A 93 10.94 7.79 2.01
C GLY A 93 10.63 8.56 0.73
N HIS A 94 9.69 8.07 -0.06
CA HIS A 94 9.48 8.53 -1.44
C HIS A 94 8.07 9.05 -1.67
N THR A 95 7.46 9.71 -0.68
CA THR A 95 6.24 10.48 -0.92
C THR A 95 6.60 11.76 -1.69
N PRO A 96 5.90 12.12 -2.81
CA PRO A 96 4.69 11.51 -3.36
C PRO A 96 4.91 10.47 -4.47
N LEU A 97 6.16 10.15 -4.84
CA LEU A 97 6.48 9.21 -5.92
C LEU A 97 5.73 7.87 -5.80
N GLU A 98 5.70 7.25 -4.62
CA GLU A 98 5.03 5.96 -4.42
C GLU A 98 3.54 6.04 -4.76
N HIS A 99 2.89 7.12 -4.31
CA HIS A 99 1.49 7.39 -4.59
C HIS A 99 1.24 7.64 -6.08
N ASP A 100 2.11 8.41 -6.74
CA ASP A 100 1.99 8.68 -8.17
C ASP A 100 2.13 7.42 -9.02
N VAL A 101 3.08 6.53 -8.69
CA VAL A 101 3.26 5.25 -9.41
C VAL A 101 2.05 4.34 -9.21
N ILE A 102 1.57 4.19 -7.98
CA ILE A 102 0.39 3.37 -7.68
C ILE A 102 -0.84 3.90 -8.41
N ARG A 103 -1.05 5.23 -8.42
CA ARG A 103 -2.16 5.88 -9.13
C ARG A 103 -2.07 5.66 -10.64
N ALA A 104 -0.89 5.75 -11.22
CA ALA A 104 -0.69 5.55 -12.66
C ALA A 104 -1.00 4.11 -13.10
N GLU A 105 -0.63 3.10 -12.29
CA GLU A 105 -0.74 1.69 -12.69
C GLU A 105 -2.05 1.02 -12.24
N LEU A 106 -2.59 1.38 -11.07
CA LEU A 106 -3.82 0.78 -10.51
C LEU A 106 -5.06 1.68 -10.61
N GLY A 107 -4.89 2.95 -11.01
CA GLY A 107 -6.01 3.88 -11.18
C GLY A 107 -6.88 3.60 -12.43
N PRO A 108 -7.85 4.50 -12.70
CA PRO A 108 -8.10 5.75 -11.97
C PRO A 108 -8.74 5.52 -10.59
N PHE A 109 -8.35 6.36 -9.62
CA PHE A 109 -9.03 6.44 -8.32
C PHE A 109 -9.93 7.69 -8.28
N HIS A 110 -11.10 7.57 -7.66
CA HIS A 110 -12.01 8.71 -7.49
C HIS A 110 -11.41 9.83 -6.63
N ALA A 111 -10.57 9.47 -5.65
CA ALA A 111 -9.90 10.41 -4.78
C ALA A 111 -8.59 9.81 -4.26
N SER A 112 -7.69 10.67 -3.81
CA SER A 112 -6.50 10.28 -3.08
C SER A 112 -6.31 11.20 -1.89
N LEU A 113 -6.09 10.61 -0.71
CA LEU A 113 -5.98 11.33 0.55
C LEU A 113 -4.58 11.10 1.11
N LEU A 114 -3.81 12.17 1.26
CA LEU A 114 -2.52 12.16 1.96
C LEU A 114 -2.75 12.57 3.42
N VAL A 115 -2.60 11.61 4.34
CA VAL A 115 -2.87 11.81 5.77
C VAL A 115 -1.67 11.35 6.60
N PRO A 116 -0.61 12.17 6.74
CA PRO A 116 0.58 11.82 7.52
C PRO A 116 0.42 12.06 9.02
N ALA A 117 -0.66 12.74 9.44
CA ALA A 117 -0.96 13.02 10.84
C ALA A 117 -1.02 11.72 11.66
N PHE A 118 -0.27 11.68 12.77
CA PHE A 118 -0.27 10.59 13.74
C PHE A 118 -0.30 11.15 15.16
N PRO A 119 -1.50 11.52 15.69
CA PRO A 119 -1.63 12.22 16.96
C PRO A 119 -1.05 11.46 18.16
N GLN A 120 -1.19 10.13 18.21
CA GLN A 120 -0.59 9.30 19.27
C GLN A 120 0.94 9.34 19.24
N GLY A 121 1.52 9.58 18.05
CA GLY A 121 2.93 9.87 17.88
C GLY A 121 3.28 11.35 18.00
N GLY A 122 2.34 12.25 18.30
CA GLY A 122 2.57 13.70 18.37
C GLY A 122 2.78 14.39 17.02
N ARG A 123 2.43 13.75 15.90
CA ARG A 123 2.51 14.34 14.55
C ARG A 123 1.15 14.88 14.13
N THR A 124 1.08 16.12 13.63
CA THR A 124 -0.18 16.77 13.26
C THR A 124 -0.07 17.45 11.91
N THR A 125 -1.11 17.40 11.09
CA THR A 125 -1.19 18.22 9.87
C THR A 125 -2.18 19.35 10.09
N LYS A 126 -1.74 20.61 10.00
CA LYS A 126 -2.59 21.80 10.14
C LYS A 126 -2.30 22.77 9.02
N ASN A 127 -3.36 23.20 8.31
CA ASN A 127 -3.26 24.15 7.19
C ASN A 127 -2.23 23.73 6.12
N GLY A 128 -2.13 22.43 5.84
CA GLY A 128 -1.18 21.88 4.85
C GLY A 128 0.26 21.73 5.34
N VAL A 129 0.57 22.11 6.58
CA VAL A 129 1.88 21.88 7.21
C VAL A 129 1.78 20.65 8.09
N HIS A 130 2.71 19.72 7.91
CA HIS A 130 2.89 18.54 8.75
C HIS A 130 4.06 18.75 9.73
#